data_AF-A0A2G9S195-F1
#
_entry.id   AF-A0A2G9S195-F1
#
_cell.length_a   1.000
_cell.length_b   1.000
_cell.length_c   1.000
_cell.angle_alpha   90.00
_cell.angle_beta   90.00
_cell.angle_gamma   90.00
#
_symmetry.space_group_name_H-M   'P 1'
#
loop_
_entity.id
_entity.type
_entity.pdbx_description
1 polymer ?
#
loop_
_entity_poly.entity_id
_entity_poly.type
_entity_poly.pdbx_seq_one_letter_code
_entity_poly.pdbx_strand_id
1 'polypeptide(L)'
;FQSNFVFLFYRFIVAEIACGLEFLHSNGILHRDLKPDNILMDEEGHVRVADYGLAVGGLWDDKRTTGVAGTRGFMAPEVVNNDFYQFEPDWFSLGVITYILATNHMPFRSMTFDEYRRTVNFSHPYYPPDMDPDLADFIEGLLCKYPEERLGISEDIRSHIFMESIDWEELEEGKASPPFQVDWPMDMKMDDRLSPSAIMPKRSKNPEEEIYLSKFTYINSMWARMKICIRQ
;
A
#
# COMPACT_ATOMS: atom_id res chain seq x y z
N PHE A 1 -7.48 -25.49 4.52
CA PHE A 1 -8.85 -25.01 4.27
C PHE A 1 -9.02 -23.62 4.86
N GLN A 2 -8.59 -22.59 4.13
CA GLN A 2 -9.08 -21.24 4.38
C GLN A 2 -10.59 -21.27 4.13
N SER A 3 -11.39 -20.73 5.05
CA SER A 3 -12.83 -20.63 4.83
C SER A 3 -13.10 -19.64 3.70
N ASN A 4 -14.16 -19.83 2.91
CA ASN A 4 -14.58 -18.89 1.86
C ASN A 4 -14.63 -17.43 2.36
N PHE A 5 -14.88 -17.23 3.66
CA PHE A 5 -14.92 -15.94 4.33
C PHE A 5 -13.58 -15.22 4.37
N VAL A 6 -12.50 -15.93 4.68
CA VAL A 6 -11.14 -15.36 4.76
C VAL A 6 -10.66 -14.91 3.36
N PHE A 7 -11.06 -15.66 2.34
CA PHE A 7 -10.74 -15.35 0.96
C PHE A 7 -11.45 -14.08 0.45
N LEU A 8 -12.75 -13.92 0.77
CA LEU A 8 -13.49 -12.68 0.46
C LEU A 8 -12.87 -11.47 1.14
N PHE A 9 -12.37 -11.64 2.36
CA PHE A 9 -11.65 -10.58 3.08
C PHE A 9 -10.38 -10.14 2.36
N TYR A 10 -9.51 -11.07 1.95
CA TYR A 10 -8.29 -10.74 1.22
C TYR A 10 -8.60 -9.98 -0.07
N ARG A 11 -9.58 -10.46 -0.84
CA ARG A 11 -10.01 -9.85 -2.09
C ARG A 11 -10.47 -8.40 -1.87
N PHE A 12 -11.29 -8.15 -0.85
CA PHE A 12 -11.80 -6.82 -0.52
C PHE A 12 -10.67 -5.84 -0.17
N ILE A 13 -9.76 -6.25 0.73
CA ILE A 13 -8.64 -5.39 1.15
C ILE A 13 -7.71 -5.06 -0.01
N VAL A 14 -7.39 -6.05 -0.84
CA VAL A 14 -6.52 -5.85 -2.01
C VAL A 14 -7.21 -4.92 -3.02
N ALA A 15 -8.52 -5.06 -3.22
CA ALA A 15 -9.28 -4.19 -4.11
C ALA A 15 -9.31 -2.72 -3.63
N GLU A 16 -9.48 -2.46 -2.33
CA GLU A 16 -9.43 -1.10 -1.81
C GLU A 16 -8.04 -0.45 -1.93
N ILE A 17 -6.98 -1.22 -1.66
CA ILE A 17 -5.61 -0.73 -1.84
C ILE A 17 -5.36 -0.42 -3.32
N ALA A 18 -5.82 -1.28 -4.21
CA ALA A 18 -5.75 -1.10 -5.66
C ALA A 18 -6.42 0.20 -6.13
N CYS A 19 -7.66 0.47 -5.71
CA CYS A 19 -8.34 1.73 -6.01
C CYS A 19 -7.53 2.94 -5.53
N GLY A 20 -6.92 2.85 -4.35
CA GLY A 20 -6.01 3.88 -3.84
C GLY A 20 -4.79 4.09 -4.73
N LEU A 21 -4.14 3.01 -5.19
CA LEU A 21 -2.99 3.07 -6.09
C LEU A 21 -3.36 3.66 -7.45
N GLU A 22 -4.46 3.21 -8.07
CA GLU A 22 -4.92 3.73 -9.36
C GLU A 22 -5.26 5.22 -9.27
N PHE A 23 -5.84 5.67 -8.16
CA PHE A 23 -6.08 7.09 -7.92
C PHE A 23 -4.75 7.87 -7.85
N LEU A 24 -3.72 7.35 -7.18
CA LEU A 24 -2.41 8.00 -7.13
C LEU A 24 -1.73 8.02 -8.50
N HIS A 25 -1.72 6.89 -9.19
CA HIS A 25 -1.07 6.73 -10.50
C HIS A 25 -1.73 7.60 -11.56
N SER A 26 -3.08 7.68 -11.58
CA SER A 26 -3.83 8.58 -12.46
C SER A 26 -3.59 10.07 -12.13
N ASN A 27 -3.04 10.38 -10.96
CA ASN A 27 -2.59 11.72 -10.57
C ASN A 27 -1.07 11.91 -10.72
N GLY A 28 -0.37 10.98 -11.40
CA GLY A 28 1.07 11.07 -11.64
C GLY A 28 1.90 10.94 -10.36
N ILE A 29 1.36 10.25 -9.35
CA ILE A 29 1.98 10.05 -8.02
C ILE A 29 2.33 8.57 -7.86
N LEU A 30 3.59 8.32 -7.54
CA LEU A 30 4.12 7.01 -7.15
C LEU A 30 4.33 6.97 -5.63
N HIS A 31 3.82 5.95 -4.94
CA HIS A 31 3.86 5.85 -3.48
C HIS A 31 5.25 5.44 -2.94
N ARG A 32 5.86 4.37 -3.49
CA ARG A 32 7.19 3.81 -3.15
C ARG A 32 7.38 3.17 -1.77
N ASP A 33 6.46 3.30 -0.82
CA ASP A 33 6.59 2.64 0.50
C ASP A 33 5.31 1.91 0.92
N LEU A 34 4.69 1.18 0.01
CA LEU A 34 3.50 0.40 0.32
C LEU A 34 3.91 -0.84 1.16
N LYS A 35 3.33 -0.97 2.35
CA LYS A 35 3.55 -2.04 3.32
C LYS A 35 2.38 -2.09 4.32
N PRO A 36 2.19 -3.18 5.07
CA PRO A 36 1.09 -3.29 6.03
C PRO A 36 1.02 -2.13 7.03
N ASP A 37 2.15 -1.62 7.53
CA ASP A 37 2.20 -0.48 8.45
C ASP A 37 1.59 0.82 7.88
N ASN A 38 1.57 0.94 6.55
CA ASN A 38 1.06 2.09 5.81
C ASN A 38 -0.35 1.85 5.24
N ILE A 39 -0.98 0.72 5.57
CA ILE A 39 -2.37 0.43 5.26
C ILE A 39 -3.17 0.55 6.56
N LEU A 40 -3.90 1.64 6.70
CA LEU A 40 -4.72 1.90 7.88
C LEU A 40 -6.13 1.37 7.67
N MET A 41 -6.77 0.93 8.74
CA MET A 41 -8.14 0.41 8.73
C MET A 41 -9.02 1.29 9.62
N ASP A 42 -10.23 1.63 9.16
CA ASP A 42 -11.22 2.38 9.93
C ASP A 42 -12.17 1.49 10.74
N GLU A 43 -13.07 2.12 11.51
CA GLU A 43 -13.92 1.40 12.47
C GLU A 43 -14.87 0.39 11.79
N GLU A 44 -15.25 0.68 10.54
CA GLU A 44 -16.09 -0.17 9.70
C GLU A 44 -15.31 -1.31 9.01
N GLY A 45 -13.98 -1.23 8.96
CA GLY A 45 -13.11 -2.26 8.37
C GLY A 45 -12.59 -1.95 6.98
N HIS A 46 -12.81 -0.73 6.46
CA HIS A 46 -12.24 -0.27 5.20
C HIS A 46 -10.78 0.13 5.36
N VAL A 47 -9.97 -0.06 4.31
CA VAL A 47 -8.56 0.31 4.31
C VAL A 47 -8.25 1.54 3.49
N ARG A 48 -7.20 2.26 3.91
CA ARG A 48 -6.68 3.45 3.24
C ARG A 48 -5.16 3.44 3.23
N VAL A 49 -4.58 3.86 2.11
CA VAL A 49 -3.13 4.08 1.97
C VAL A 49 -2.71 5.35 2.70
N ALA A 50 -1.67 5.24 3.52
CA ALA A 50 -1.12 6.31 4.34
C ALA A 50 0.41 6.46 4.15
N ASP A 51 0.97 7.51 4.75
CA ASP A 51 2.41 7.85 4.72
C ASP A 51 3.03 8.04 3.33
N TYR A 52 2.76 9.21 2.76
CA TYR A 52 3.31 9.66 1.48
C TYR A 52 4.71 10.28 1.59
N GLY A 53 5.45 10.03 2.69
CA GLY A 53 6.76 10.64 2.95
C GLY A 53 7.84 10.29 1.91
N LEU A 54 7.67 9.16 1.21
CA LEU A 54 8.54 8.74 0.11
C LEU A 54 7.91 8.88 -1.27
N ALA A 55 6.70 9.42 -1.37
CA ALA A 55 6.01 9.55 -2.65
C ALA A 55 6.72 10.52 -3.60
N VAL A 56 6.59 10.28 -4.90
CA VAL A 56 7.09 11.17 -5.95
C VAL A 56 5.95 11.52 -6.88
N GLY A 57 5.74 12.82 -7.09
CA GLY A 57 4.72 13.34 -8.00
C GLY A 57 5.29 13.79 -9.34
N GLY A 58 4.39 14.10 -10.27
CA GLY A 58 4.72 14.64 -11.58
C GLY A 58 5.31 13.60 -12.53
N LEU A 59 4.89 12.34 -12.41
CA LEU A 59 5.22 11.22 -13.28
C LEU A 59 4.15 11.05 -14.36
N TRP A 60 3.99 12.08 -15.19
CA TRP A 60 3.07 12.09 -16.32
C TRP A 60 3.76 11.59 -17.59
N ASP A 61 2.97 11.07 -18.53
CA ASP A 61 3.47 10.50 -19.79
C ASP A 61 4.54 9.42 -19.51
N ASP A 62 5.64 9.43 -20.27
CA ASP A 62 6.75 8.47 -20.13
C ASP A 62 7.78 8.87 -19.07
N LYS A 63 7.45 9.79 -18.15
CA LYS A 63 8.41 10.27 -17.16
C LYS A 63 8.62 9.23 -16.08
N ARG A 64 9.86 8.76 -15.98
CA ARG A 64 10.31 7.79 -14.97
C ARG A 64 11.20 8.45 -13.92
N THR A 65 11.29 7.80 -12.77
CA THR A 65 12.20 8.16 -11.67
C THR A 65 13.20 7.02 -11.43
N THR A 66 14.18 7.24 -10.55
CA THR A 66 15.14 6.23 -10.09
C THR A 66 15.50 6.49 -8.62
N GLY A 67 16.32 5.62 -8.04
CA GLY A 67 16.70 5.67 -6.63
C GLY A 67 16.15 4.48 -5.85
N VAL A 68 16.97 3.96 -4.94
CA VAL A 68 16.56 2.93 -3.98
C VAL A 68 15.81 3.61 -2.83
N ALA A 69 14.49 3.45 -2.77
CA ALA A 69 13.64 3.97 -1.71
C ALA A 69 12.54 2.95 -1.36
N GLY A 70 12.09 2.97 -0.11
CA GLY A 70 11.06 2.08 0.42
C GLY A 70 11.59 1.07 1.43
N THR A 71 10.68 0.27 1.98
CA THR A 71 10.98 -0.69 3.04
C THR A 71 11.49 -2.01 2.46
N ARG A 72 12.62 -2.51 3.00
CA ARG A 72 13.17 -3.82 2.61
C ARG A 72 12.14 -4.91 2.85
N GLY A 73 11.91 -5.76 1.85
CA GLY A 73 10.86 -6.77 1.87
C GLY A 73 9.75 -6.47 0.86
N PHE A 74 9.50 -5.19 0.59
CA PHE A 74 8.44 -4.71 -0.31
C PHE A 74 8.98 -4.09 -1.61
N MET A 75 10.24 -3.65 -1.63
CA MET A 75 10.86 -3.04 -2.82
C MET A 75 10.94 -4.01 -4.02
N ALA A 76 10.46 -3.55 -5.18
CA ALA A 76 10.51 -4.31 -6.43
C ALA A 76 11.95 -4.54 -6.95
N PRO A 77 12.17 -5.54 -7.84
CA PRO A 77 13.47 -5.82 -8.44
C PRO A 77 14.14 -4.59 -9.07
N GLU A 78 13.40 -3.83 -9.86
CA GLU A 78 13.87 -2.61 -10.54
C GLU A 78 14.25 -1.50 -9.55
N VAL A 79 13.62 -1.45 -8.37
CA VAL A 79 13.99 -0.50 -7.31
C VAL A 79 15.31 -0.90 -6.66
N VAL A 80 15.47 -2.17 -6.26
CA VAL A 80 16.72 -2.63 -5.60
C VAL A 80 17.92 -2.65 -6.53
N ASN A 81 17.68 -2.74 -7.84
CA ASN A 81 18.69 -2.65 -8.88
C ASN A 81 19.03 -1.20 -9.26
N ASN A 82 18.25 -0.23 -8.75
CA ASN A 82 18.36 1.18 -9.07
C ASN A 82 18.16 1.47 -10.58
N ASP A 83 17.21 0.78 -11.18
CA ASP A 83 16.78 1.01 -12.56
C ASP A 83 15.83 2.21 -12.61
N PHE A 84 15.39 2.57 -13.82
CA PHE A 84 14.31 3.54 -14.00
C PHE A 84 12.95 2.85 -13.90
N TYR A 85 12.02 3.49 -13.22
CA TYR A 85 10.67 2.99 -12.99
C TYR A 85 9.65 4.14 -12.92
N GLN A 86 8.38 3.81 -13.12
CA GLN A 86 7.23 4.70 -12.92
C GLN A 86 6.33 4.08 -11.86
N PHE A 87 5.23 3.41 -12.22
CA PHE A 87 4.21 2.92 -11.29
C PHE A 87 4.33 1.45 -10.90
N GLU A 88 5.16 0.70 -11.63
CA GLU A 88 5.34 -0.75 -11.48
C GLU A 88 5.71 -1.17 -10.04
N PRO A 89 6.55 -0.43 -9.29
CA PRO A 89 6.95 -0.83 -7.94
C PRO A 89 5.81 -0.88 -6.91
N ASP A 90 4.77 -0.06 -7.07
CA ASP A 90 3.62 -0.07 -6.15
C ASP A 90 2.80 -1.36 -6.31
N TRP A 91 2.63 -1.84 -7.55
CA TRP A 91 1.97 -3.11 -7.85
C TRP A 91 2.74 -4.31 -7.31
N PHE A 92 4.06 -4.30 -7.41
CA PHE A 92 4.88 -5.33 -6.79
C PHE A 92 4.70 -5.36 -5.27
N SER A 93 4.68 -4.18 -4.64
CA SER A 93 4.48 -4.05 -3.20
C SER A 93 3.10 -4.56 -2.78
N LEU A 94 2.06 -4.31 -3.59
CA LEU A 94 0.73 -4.91 -3.41
C LEU A 94 0.80 -6.44 -3.48
N GLY A 95 1.54 -7.03 -4.44
CA GLY A 95 1.77 -8.47 -4.51
C GLY A 95 2.41 -9.05 -3.25
N VAL A 96 3.38 -8.33 -2.66
CA VAL A 96 3.99 -8.72 -1.38
C VAL A 96 2.96 -8.69 -0.25
N ILE A 97 2.12 -7.65 -0.19
CA ILE A 97 1.05 -7.52 0.82
C ILE A 97 0.02 -8.65 0.67
N THR A 98 -0.45 -8.92 -0.55
CA THR A 98 -1.40 -10.00 -0.85
C THR A 98 -0.85 -11.36 -0.44
N TYR A 99 0.42 -11.63 -0.73
CA TYR A 99 1.09 -12.86 -0.27
C TYR A 99 1.13 -12.96 1.25
N ILE A 100 1.45 -11.86 1.95
CA ILE A 100 1.47 -11.84 3.43
C ILE A 100 0.07 -12.07 4.00
N LEU A 101 -0.97 -11.45 3.44
CA LEU A 101 -2.35 -11.68 3.85
C LEU A 101 -2.72 -13.16 3.73
N ALA A 102 -2.35 -13.78 2.61
CA ALA A 102 -2.71 -15.17 2.31
C ALA A 102 -1.90 -16.20 3.10
N THR A 103 -0.64 -15.91 3.43
CA THR A 103 0.30 -16.91 3.99
C THR A 103 0.78 -16.59 5.40
N ASN A 104 0.66 -15.35 5.85
CA ASN A 104 1.30 -14.80 7.04
C ASN A 104 2.84 -14.90 7.02
N HIS A 105 3.45 -14.96 5.83
CA HIS A 105 4.90 -15.05 5.65
C HIS A 105 5.38 -14.01 4.63
N MET A 106 6.66 -13.64 4.71
CA MET A 106 7.31 -12.83 3.66
C MET A 106 7.64 -13.70 2.44
N PRO A 107 7.39 -13.23 1.20
CA PRO A 107 7.73 -13.98 -0.01
C PRO A 107 9.25 -14.11 -0.22
N PHE A 108 10.02 -13.06 0.15
CA PHE A 108 11.48 -13.01 -0.03
C PHE A 108 12.18 -12.70 1.31
N ARG A 109 12.10 -13.64 2.25
CA ARG A 109 12.71 -13.49 3.58
C ARG A 109 14.23 -13.38 3.47
N SER A 110 14.81 -12.34 4.08
CA SER A 110 16.23 -12.03 4.01
C SER A 110 16.70 -11.33 5.28
N MET A 111 17.96 -11.53 5.67
CA MET A 111 18.56 -10.86 6.82
C MET A 111 19.35 -9.62 6.41
N THR A 112 19.88 -9.61 5.19
CA THR A 112 20.67 -8.51 4.63
C THR A 112 20.02 -7.94 3.37
N PHE A 113 20.40 -6.72 2.99
CA PHE A 113 19.93 -6.12 1.76
C PHE A 113 20.45 -6.88 0.52
N ASP A 114 21.68 -7.39 0.54
CA ASP A 114 22.23 -8.17 -0.57
C ASP A 114 21.54 -9.52 -0.75
N GLU A 115 21.15 -10.16 0.35
CA GLU A 115 20.28 -11.35 0.30
C GLU A 115 18.93 -11.01 -0.30
N TYR A 116 18.29 -9.95 0.18
CA TYR A 116 17.01 -9.49 -0.36
C TYR A 116 17.09 -9.25 -1.86
N ARG A 117 18.10 -8.48 -2.30
CA ARG A 117 18.35 -8.17 -3.69
C ARG A 117 18.52 -9.43 -4.53
N ARG A 118 19.26 -10.44 -4.05
CA ARG A 118 19.38 -11.73 -4.75
C ARG A 118 18.04 -12.47 -4.81
N THR A 119 17.33 -12.59 -3.70
CA THR A 119 16.07 -13.36 -3.65
C THR A 119 14.96 -12.71 -4.46
N VAL A 120 14.82 -11.39 -4.39
CA VAL A 120 13.76 -10.66 -5.09
C VAL A 120 13.97 -10.69 -6.61
N ASN A 121 15.22 -10.75 -7.08
CA ASN A 121 15.54 -10.86 -8.51
C ASN A 121 15.40 -12.29 -9.06
N PHE A 122 15.79 -13.32 -8.29
CA PHE A 122 16.03 -14.65 -8.87
C PHE A 122 15.25 -15.81 -8.22
N SER A 123 14.57 -15.57 -7.10
CA SER A 123 13.80 -16.61 -6.41
C SER A 123 12.31 -16.44 -6.64
N HIS A 124 11.59 -17.56 -6.53
CA HIS A 124 10.13 -17.59 -6.52
C HIS A 124 9.65 -17.79 -5.07
N PRO A 125 8.55 -17.15 -4.65
CA PRO A 125 7.92 -17.42 -3.37
C PRO A 125 7.47 -18.89 -3.28
N TYR A 126 7.30 -19.38 -2.06
CA TYR A 126 6.70 -20.70 -1.84
C TYR A 126 5.19 -20.57 -1.75
N TYR A 127 4.46 -21.18 -2.68
CA TYR A 127 3.01 -21.25 -2.61
C TYR A 127 2.57 -22.56 -1.96
N PRO A 128 1.80 -22.52 -0.86
CA PRO A 128 1.23 -23.71 -0.24
C PRO A 128 0.38 -24.51 -1.25
N PRO A 129 0.47 -25.85 -1.29
CA PRO A 129 -0.31 -26.67 -2.22
C PRO A 129 -1.83 -26.56 -2.07
N ASP A 130 -2.32 -26.07 -0.92
CA ASP A 130 -3.73 -25.84 -0.64
C ASP A 130 -4.16 -24.37 -0.79
N MET A 131 -3.27 -23.50 -1.30
CA MET A 131 -3.63 -22.15 -1.69
C MET A 131 -4.58 -22.19 -2.89
N ASP A 132 -5.55 -21.27 -2.89
CA ASP A 132 -6.44 -21.07 -4.02
C ASP A 132 -5.63 -20.74 -5.30
N PRO A 133 -5.85 -21.45 -6.42
CA PRO A 133 -5.05 -21.29 -7.62
C PRO A 133 -5.19 -19.91 -8.25
N ASP A 134 -6.38 -19.30 -8.19
CA ASP A 134 -6.64 -17.98 -8.75
C ASP A 134 -5.92 -16.89 -7.95
N LEU A 135 -5.87 -17.03 -6.62
CA LEU A 135 -5.06 -16.18 -5.75
C LEU A 135 -3.55 -16.37 -5.98
N ALA A 136 -3.09 -17.61 -6.15
CA ALA A 136 -1.69 -17.88 -6.43
C ALA A 136 -1.26 -17.23 -7.76
N ASP A 137 -2.06 -17.39 -8.81
CA ASP A 137 -1.86 -16.78 -10.13
C ASP A 137 -1.86 -15.24 -10.05
N PHE A 138 -2.81 -14.66 -9.31
CA PHE A 138 -2.87 -13.22 -9.07
C PHE A 138 -1.61 -12.68 -8.37
N ILE A 139 -1.14 -13.37 -7.33
CA ILE A 139 0.08 -13.00 -6.61
C ILE A 139 1.31 -13.14 -7.53
N GLU A 140 1.38 -14.20 -8.33
CA GLU A 140 2.49 -14.42 -9.27
C GLU A 140 2.54 -13.31 -10.33
N GLY A 141 1.40 -12.89 -10.88
CA GLY A 141 1.30 -11.77 -11.80
C GLY A 141 1.78 -10.45 -11.19
N LEU A 142 1.43 -10.15 -9.94
CA LEU A 142 1.91 -8.96 -9.22
C LEU A 142 3.40 -9.05 -8.85
N LEU A 143 3.89 -10.24 -8.51
CA LEU A 143 5.30 -10.47 -8.14
C LEU A 143 6.20 -10.74 -9.35
N CYS A 144 5.69 -10.51 -10.57
CA CYS A 144 6.44 -10.62 -11.82
C CYS A 144 7.71 -9.76 -11.78
N LYS A 145 8.82 -10.36 -12.20
CA LYS A 145 10.16 -9.74 -12.15
C LYS A 145 10.38 -8.71 -13.23
N TYR A 146 9.68 -8.86 -14.36
CA TYR A 146 9.71 -7.94 -15.50
C TYR A 146 8.62 -6.89 -15.30
N PRO A 147 8.96 -5.62 -15.03
CA PRO A 147 7.99 -4.60 -14.66
C PRO A 147 6.90 -4.37 -15.71
N GLU A 148 7.25 -4.46 -16.99
CA GLU A 148 6.36 -4.28 -18.14
C GLU A 148 5.37 -5.42 -18.34
N GLU A 149 5.68 -6.62 -17.84
CA GLU A 149 4.81 -7.80 -17.89
C GLU A 149 3.96 -7.95 -16.61
N ARG A 150 4.21 -7.11 -15.60
CA ARG A 150 3.59 -7.21 -14.28
C ARG A 150 2.10 -6.87 -14.34
N LEU A 151 1.30 -7.66 -13.63
CA LEU A 151 -0.12 -7.38 -13.44
C LEU A 151 -0.32 -5.98 -12.83
N GLY A 152 -1.26 -5.21 -13.35
CA GLY A 152 -1.45 -3.79 -13.08
C GLY A 152 -0.74 -2.86 -14.07
N ILE A 153 0.19 -3.40 -14.87
CA ILE A 153 0.89 -2.69 -15.96
C ILE A 153 0.52 -3.30 -17.31
N SER A 154 0.73 -4.62 -17.46
CA SER A 154 0.41 -5.35 -18.69
C SER A 154 -1.08 -5.55 -18.86
N GLU A 155 -1.77 -5.81 -17.76
CA GLU A 155 -3.19 -6.11 -17.68
C GLU A 155 -3.81 -5.40 -16.48
N ASP A 156 -5.09 -5.05 -16.61
CA ASP A 156 -5.86 -4.46 -15.52
C ASP A 156 -6.16 -5.52 -14.46
N ILE A 157 -5.76 -5.26 -13.21
CA ILE A 157 -5.98 -6.17 -12.08
C ILE A 157 -7.47 -6.44 -11.83
N ARG A 158 -8.34 -5.50 -12.21
CA ARG A 158 -9.79 -5.60 -12.04
C ARG A 158 -10.41 -6.72 -12.87
N SER A 159 -9.74 -7.07 -13.96
CA SER A 159 -10.18 -8.12 -14.90
C SER A 159 -9.73 -9.52 -14.50
N HIS A 160 -8.84 -9.65 -13.52
CA HIS A 160 -8.32 -10.93 -13.08
C HIS A 160 -9.41 -11.78 -12.41
N ILE A 161 -9.41 -13.11 -12.61
CA ILE A 161 -10.43 -14.02 -12.07
C ILE A 161 -10.51 -13.99 -10.53
N PHE A 162 -9.36 -13.81 -9.87
CA PHE A 162 -9.30 -13.55 -8.43
C PHE A 162 -10.16 -12.35 -7.98
N MET A 163 -10.48 -11.40 -8.86
CA MET A 163 -11.27 -10.20 -8.56
C MET A 163 -12.74 -10.27 -9.00
N GLU A 164 -13.21 -11.37 -9.60
CA GLU A 164 -14.52 -11.46 -10.26
C GLU A 164 -15.73 -11.06 -9.39
N SER A 165 -15.66 -11.24 -8.07
CA SER A 165 -16.78 -10.90 -7.17
C SER A 165 -16.78 -9.46 -6.64
N ILE A 166 -15.84 -8.62 -7.06
CA ILE A 166 -15.76 -7.23 -6.61
C ILE A 166 -16.66 -6.37 -7.50
N ASP A 167 -17.61 -5.70 -6.87
CA ASP A 167 -18.30 -4.57 -7.49
C ASP A 167 -17.43 -3.32 -7.32
N TRP A 168 -16.66 -3.01 -8.37
CA TRP A 168 -15.71 -1.89 -8.35
C TRP A 168 -16.41 -0.52 -8.27
N GLU A 169 -17.62 -0.39 -8.82
CA GLU A 169 -18.39 0.85 -8.76
C GLU A 169 -18.85 1.11 -7.33
N GLU A 170 -19.45 0.11 -6.67
CA GLU A 170 -19.83 0.24 -5.27
C GLU A 170 -18.63 0.46 -4.33
N LEU A 171 -17.47 -0.14 -4.64
CA LEU A 171 -16.25 0.03 -3.85
C LEU A 171 -15.72 1.46 -3.92
N GLU A 172 -15.61 2.03 -5.12
CA GLU A 172 -15.13 3.40 -5.34
C GLU A 172 -16.09 4.46 -4.77
N GLU A 173 -17.39 4.20 -4.81
CA GLU A 173 -18.42 5.05 -4.19
C GLU A 173 -18.47 4.93 -2.65
N GLY A 174 -17.70 4.00 -2.06
CA GLY A 174 -17.70 3.73 -0.62
C GLY A 174 -19.01 3.13 -0.11
N LYS A 175 -19.74 2.41 -0.97
CA LYS A 175 -21.00 1.73 -0.65
C LYS A 175 -20.82 0.24 -0.36
N ALA A 176 -19.77 -0.37 -0.92
CA ALA A 176 -19.46 -1.76 -0.68
C ALA A 176 -19.18 -1.99 0.81
N SER A 177 -19.83 -2.96 1.43
CA SER A 177 -19.59 -3.26 2.85
C SER A 177 -18.42 -4.23 3.01
N PRO A 178 -17.48 -3.98 3.95
CA PRO A 178 -16.43 -4.94 4.25
C PRO A 178 -17.03 -6.29 4.68
N PRO A 179 -16.43 -7.42 4.28
CA PRO A 179 -16.99 -8.75 4.58
C PRO A 179 -16.94 -9.14 6.07
N PHE A 180 -16.35 -8.30 6.92
CA PHE A 180 -16.23 -8.46 8.36
C PHE A 180 -16.26 -7.06 9.01
N GLN A 181 -16.90 -6.96 10.18
CA GLN A 181 -16.66 -5.83 11.08
C GLN A 181 -15.53 -6.22 12.02
N VAL A 182 -14.54 -5.34 12.16
CA VAL A 182 -13.48 -5.56 13.15
C VAL A 182 -14.10 -5.38 14.54
N ASP A 183 -13.94 -6.38 15.41
CA ASP A 183 -14.22 -6.20 16.83
C ASP A 183 -13.10 -5.32 17.41
N TRP A 184 -13.28 -4.00 17.30
CA TRP A 184 -12.36 -3.03 17.88
C TRP A 184 -12.35 -3.19 19.40
N PRO A 185 -11.20 -3.42 20.03
CA PRO A 185 -11.12 -3.38 21.48
C PRO A 185 -11.46 -1.96 21.92
N MET A 186 -12.67 -1.78 22.48
CA MET A 186 -13.18 -0.50 23.04
C MET A 186 -12.19 0.17 24.02
N ASP A 187 -11.27 -0.62 24.60
CA ASP A 187 -10.21 -0.16 25.50
C ASP A 187 -8.84 -0.03 24.80
N MET A 188 -8.78 0.53 23.57
CA MET A 188 -7.51 1.03 23.03
C MET A 188 -7.01 2.18 23.91
N LYS A 189 -6.21 1.85 24.92
CA LYS A 189 -5.46 2.85 25.66
C LYS A 189 -4.49 3.51 24.70
N MET A 190 -4.63 4.83 24.55
CA MET A 190 -3.59 5.66 23.95
C MET A 190 -2.25 5.29 24.59
N ASP A 191 -1.25 5.04 23.77
CA ASP A 191 0.10 4.81 24.26
C ASP A 191 0.54 6.05 25.05
N ASP A 192 0.81 5.90 26.36
CA ASP A 192 1.20 7.00 27.24
C ASP A 192 2.45 7.76 26.72
N ARG A 193 3.24 7.13 25.85
CA ARG A 193 4.39 7.74 25.14
C ARG A 193 3.98 8.78 24.09
N LEU A 194 2.74 8.78 23.63
CA LEU A 194 2.17 9.72 22.65
C LEU A 194 1.46 10.92 23.29
N SER A 195 1.72 11.18 24.58
CA SER A 195 1.20 12.34 25.27
C SER A 195 1.72 13.67 24.68
N PRO A 196 0.96 14.78 24.72
CA PRO A 196 1.44 16.10 24.30
C PRO A 196 2.75 16.54 24.98
N SER A 197 3.01 16.02 26.17
CA SER A 197 4.28 16.20 26.91
C SER A 197 5.51 15.60 26.21
N ALA A 198 5.33 14.69 25.25
CA ALA A 198 6.41 14.13 24.43
C ALA A 198 6.90 15.08 23.32
N ILE A 199 6.19 16.20 23.08
CA ILE A 199 6.60 17.21 22.10
C ILE A 199 7.85 17.92 22.62
N MET A 200 9.00 17.64 22.01
CA MET A 200 10.24 18.30 22.36
C MET A 200 10.20 19.79 21.99
N PRO A 201 10.76 20.69 22.84
CA PRO A 201 10.86 22.10 22.50
C PRO A 201 11.72 22.29 21.25
N LYS A 202 11.30 23.24 20.41
CA LYS A 202 11.97 23.56 19.14
C LYS A 202 13.45 23.90 19.42
N ARG A 203 14.38 23.19 18.76
CA ARG A 203 15.78 23.63 18.71
C ARG A 203 15.88 24.93 17.90
N SER A 204 16.97 25.67 18.11
CA SER A 204 17.21 27.02 17.55
C SER A 204 16.75 27.17 16.10
N LYS A 205 16.12 28.30 15.78
CA LYS A 205 15.61 28.61 14.45
C LYS A 205 16.73 28.56 13.40
N ASN A 206 16.55 27.72 12.38
CA ASN A 206 17.35 27.76 11.16
C ASN A 206 16.60 28.61 10.09
N PRO A 207 17.15 29.75 9.63
CA PRO A 207 16.50 30.59 8.62
C PRO A 207 16.19 29.87 7.31
N GLU A 208 16.97 28.85 6.94
CA GLU A 208 16.74 28.07 5.72
C GLU A 208 15.47 27.21 5.83
N GLU A 209 15.19 26.65 7.01
CA GLU A 209 13.97 25.85 7.26
C GLU A 209 12.69 26.69 7.15
N GLU A 210 12.72 27.97 7.57
CA GLU A 210 11.57 28.87 7.43
C GLU A 210 11.19 29.11 5.96
N ILE A 211 12.17 29.11 5.05
CA ILE A 211 11.91 29.24 3.60
C ILE A 211 11.21 27.99 3.07
N TYR A 212 11.70 26.79 3.41
CA TYR A 212 11.08 25.53 2.98
C TYR A 212 9.65 25.35 3.51
N LEU A 213 9.40 25.76 4.76
CA LEU A 213 8.08 25.61 5.40
C LEU A 213 7.08 26.72 5.03
N SER A 214 7.51 27.79 4.34
CA SER A 214 6.66 28.94 3.99
C SER A 214 5.42 28.56 3.17
N LYS A 215 5.46 27.44 2.43
CA LYS A 215 4.36 26.92 1.62
C LYS A 215 3.65 25.70 2.24
N PHE A 216 3.98 25.34 3.48
CA PHE A 216 3.46 24.14 4.14
C PHE A 216 2.00 24.31 4.62
N THR A 217 1.55 25.55 4.86
CA THR A 217 0.19 25.78 5.38
C THR A 217 -0.85 25.50 4.31
N TYR A 218 -1.71 24.52 4.58
CA TYR A 218 -2.83 24.13 3.71
C TYR A 218 -4.06 23.78 4.56
N ILE A 219 -5.25 24.16 4.08
CA ILE A 219 -6.54 23.79 4.70
C ILE A 219 -7.42 23.20 3.61
N ASN A 220 -7.84 21.95 3.79
CA ASN A 220 -8.76 21.31 2.86
C ASN A 220 -10.18 21.89 3.03
N SER A 221 -10.70 22.55 2.00
CA SER A 221 -12.03 23.17 2.00
C SER A 221 -13.19 22.18 2.06
N MET A 222 -12.96 20.92 1.65
CA MET A 222 -13.96 19.86 1.68
C MET A 222 -14.12 19.28 3.10
N TRP A 223 -13.05 19.28 3.90
CA TRP A 223 -13.10 18.80 5.28
C TRP A 223 -14.03 19.65 6.16
N ALA A 224 -14.12 20.95 5.88
CA ALA A 224 -15.01 21.86 6.60
C ALA A 224 -16.51 21.53 6.44
N ARG A 225 -16.87 20.64 5.50
CA ARG A 225 -18.26 20.18 5.28
C ARG A 225 -18.57 18.85 5.96
N MET A 226 -17.56 18.06 6.33
CA MET A 226 -17.73 16.97 7.28
C MET A 226 -17.92 17.59 8.66
N LYS A 227 -19.18 17.85 9.04
CA LYS A 227 -19.54 18.17 10.42
C LYS A 227 -19.18 16.95 11.27
N ILE A 228 -17.95 16.92 11.76
CA ILE A 228 -17.57 16.02 12.83
C ILE A 228 -18.48 16.38 14.00
N CYS A 229 -19.26 15.38 14.41
CA CYS A 229 -20.06 15.39 15.62
C CYS A 229 -19.12 15.37 16.83
N ILE A 230 -18.33 16.44 17.02
CA ILE A 230 -17.62 16.64 18.29
C ILE A 230 -18.68 17.18 19.24
N ARG A 231 -19.31 16.28 19.99
CA ARG A 231 -20.07 16.66 21.18
C ARG A 231 -19.11 17.43 22.09
N GLN A 232 -19.46 18.68 22.36
CA GLN A 232 -18.91 19.47 23.47
C GLN A 232 -19.17 18.77 24.81
#